data_AF-A0A1F8BA83-F1
#
_entry.id   AF-A0A1F8BA83-F1
#
_cell.length_a   1.000
_cell.length_b   1.000
_cell.length_c   1.000
_cell.angle_alpha   90.00
_cell.angle_beta   90.00
_cell.angle_gamma   90.00
#
_symmetry.space_group_name_H-M   'P 1'
#
loop_
_entity.id
_entity.type
_entity.pdbx_description
1 polymer ?
#
loop_
_entity_poly.entity_id
_entity_poly.type
_entity_poly.pdbx_seq_one_letter_code
_entity_poly.pdbx_strand_id
1 'polypeptide(L)' 'MTMTITATRQWQIHVPKSIRELIGWRNPGKVDIHTEGDKIILKPRKSEVLSLIGKYKHLRPTKKIDLDNIRDYINYSNL' A
#
# COMPACT_ATOMS: atom_id res chain seq x y z
N MET A 1 -18.43 -4.94 17.17
CA MET A 1 -18.76 -3.51 17.06
C MET A 1 -19.76 -3.35 15.94
N THR A 2 -20.85 -2.64 16.17
CA THR A 2 -21.91 -2.41 15.18
C THR A 2 -22.07 -0.90 15.02
N MET A 3 -22.19 -0.42 13.78
CA MET A 3 -22.33 1.00 13.48
C MET A 3 -23.19 1.16 12.24
N THR A 4 -24.12 2.11 12.30
CA THR A 4 -24.99 2.44 11.17
C THR A 4 -24.45 3.67 10.45
N ILE A 5 -24.33 3.59 9.14
CA ILE A 5 -23.86 4.68 8.28
C ILE A 5 -24.78 4.83 7.09
N THR A 6 -24.99 6.07 6.65
CA THR A 6 -25.83 6.38 5.50
C THR A 6 -25.03 6.24 4.22
N ALA A 7 -25.55 5.48 3.26
CA ALA A 7 -25.01 5.43 1.91
C ALA A 7 -25.30 6.75 1.18
N THR A 8 -24.35 7.25 0.40
CA THR A 8 -24.56 8.46 -0.40
C THR A 8 -25.52 8.17 -1.58
N ARG A 9 -26.02 9.22 -2.23
CA ARG A 9 -26.87 9.08 -3.44
C ARG A 9 -26.18 8.32 -4.59
N GLN A 10 -24.86 8.24 -4.58
CA GLN A 10 -24.06 7.49 -5.55
C GLN A 10 -23.71 6.08 -5.06
N TRP A 11 -24.42 5.57 -4.03
CA TRP A 11 -24.18 4.25 -3.44
C TRP A 11 -22.77 4.07 -2.86
N GLN A 12 -22.15 5.16 -2.42
CA GLN A 12 -20.84 5.11 -1.77
C GLN A 12 -21.02 5.03 -0.25
N ILE A 13 -20.16 4.25 0.38
CA ILE A 13 -20.14 4.06 1.83
C ILE A 13 -18.77 4.48 2.34
N HIS A 14 -18.74 5.45 3.27
CA HIS A 14 -17.49 5.86 3.91
C HIS A 14 -17.19 4.95 5.09
N VAL A 15 -16.01 4.31 5.10
CA VAL A 15 -15.56 3.47 6.22
C VAL A 15 -14.86 4.32 7.27
N PRO A 16 -15.46 4.52 8.46
CA PRO A 16 -14.92 5.43 9.46
C PRO A 16 -13.57 4.96 10.03
N LYS A 17 -12.81 5.92 10.56
CA LYS A 17 -11.44 5.71 11.07
C LYS A 17 -11.35 4.56 12.07
N SER A 18 -12.29 4.49 13.02
CA SER A 18 -12.35 3.43 14.04
C SER A 18 -12.40 2.02 13.44
N ILE A 19 -13.22 1.81 12.42
CA ILE A 19 -13.31 0.51 11.73
C ILE A 19 -12.03 0.23 10.94
N ARG A 20 -11.51 1.21 10.20
CA ARG A 20 -10.26 1.06 9.44
C ARG A 20 -9.08 0.67 10.32
N GLU A 21 -8.97 1.27 11.50
CA GLU A 21 -7.91 0.95 12.47
C GLU A 21 -8.05 -0.47 13.02
N LEU A 22 -9.28 -0.91 13.34
CA LEU A 22 -9.55 -2.26 13.83
C LEU A 22 -9.15 -3.35 12.82
N ILE A 23 -9.34 -3.11 11.52
CA ILE A 23 -8.95 -4.06 10.47
C ILE A 23 -7.56 -3.79 9.87
N GLY A 24 -6.81 -2.83 10.41
CA GLY A 24 -5.48 -2.46 9.93
C GLY A 24 -5.44 -1.87 8.51
N TRP A 25 -6.55 -1.33 8.02
CA TRP A 25 -6.67 -0.78 6.67
C TRP A 25 -6.19 0.68 6.61
N ARG A 26 -4.87 0.84 6.46
CA ARG A 26 -4.20 2.15 6.56
C ARG A 26 -4.28 2.99 5.28
N ASN A 27 -4.22 2.34 4.12
CA ASN A 27 -4.12 3.03 2.83
C ASN A 27 -5.35 2.74 1.96
N PRO A 28 -5.90 3.76 1.26
CA PRO A 28 -6.91 3.52 0.25
C PRO A 28 -6.33 2.63 -0.85
N GLY A 29 -7.16 1.73 -1.38
CA GLY A 29 -6.71 0.73 -2.34
C GLY A 29 -7.86 -0.12 -2.85
N LYS A 30 -7.52 -1.15 -3.63
CA LYS A 30 -8.50 -2.11 -4.15
C LYS A 30 -9.10 -2.93 -3.01
N VAL A 31 -10.37 -3.26 -3.15
CA VAL A 31 -11.13 -4.05 -2.18
C VAL A 31 -11.81 -5.17 -2.94
N ASP A 32 -11.65 -6.39 -2.44
CA ASP A 32 -12.39 -7.54 -2.93
C ASP A 32 -13.76 -7.54 -2.24
N ILE A 33 -14.81 -7.70 -3.04
CA ILE A 33 -16.20 -7.69 -2.58
C ILE A 33 -16.75 -9.11 -2.75
N HIS A 34 -17.20 -9.69 -1.64
CA HIS A 34 -17.88 -10.98 -1.64
C HIS A 34 -19.28 -10.82 -1.03
N THR A 35 -20.22 -11.60 -1.53
CA THR A 35 -21.56 -11.69 -0.94
C THR A 35 -21.72 -13.03 -0.24
N GLU A 36 -22.20 -12.99 0.99
CA GLU A 36 -22.52 -14.19 1.77
C GLU A 36 -23.93 -14.01 2.34
N GLY A 37 -24.90 -14.64 1.67
CA GLY A 37 -26.32 -14.44 1.98
C GLY A 37 -26.77 -12.99 1.79
N ASP A 38 -27.20 -12.36 2.88
CA ASP A 38 -27.65 -10.97 2.95
C ASP A 38 -26.52 -9.97 3.30
N LYS A 39 -25.27 -10.45 3.38
CA LYS A 39 -24.12 -9.64 3.81
C LYS A 39 -23.16 -9.39 2.66
N ILE A 40 -22.62 -8.17 2.65
CA ILE A 40 -21.48 -7.81 1.81
C ILE A 40 -20.23 -7.83 2.68
N ILE A 41 -19.25 -8.65 2.30
CA ILE A 41 -17.96 -8.77 2.95
C ILE A 41 -16.93 -8.03 2.09
N LEU A 42 -16.31 -7.01 2.67
CA LEU A 42 -15.29 -6.19 2.03
C LEU A 42 -13.92 -6.57 2.60
N LYS A 43 -13.00 -6.99 1.73
CA LYS A 43 -11.63 -7.34 2.12
C LYS A 43 -10.62 -6.46 1.38
N PRO A 44 -9.79 -5.66 2.09
CA PRO A 44 -8.75 -4.88 1.44
C PRO A 44 -7.75 -5.79 0.72
N ARG A 45 -7.55 -5.58 -0.58
CA ARG A 45 -6.57 -6.33 -1.36
C ARG A 45 -5.18 -5.74 -1.13
N LYS A 46 -4.23 -6.59 -0.72
CA LYS A 46 -2.83 -6.19 -0.59
C LYS A 46 -2.26 -5.87 -1.98
N SER A 47 -1.54 -4.77 -2.10
CA SER A 47 -0.84 -4.41 -3.33
C SER A 47 0.35 -5.34 -3.55
N GLU A 48 0.35 -6.07 -4.67
CA GLU A 48 1.44 -6.97 -5.07
C GLU A 48 2.75 -6.20 -5.33
N VAL A 49 2.68 -4.95 -5.82
CA VAL A 49 3.85 -4.10 -6.09
C VAL A 49 4.67 -3.82 -4.82
N LEU A 50 3.99 -3.49 -3.71
CA LEU A 50 4.66 -3.27 -2.42
C LEU A 50 5.26 -4.57 -1.86
N SER A 51 4.62 -5.72 -2.12
CA SER A 51 5.14 -7.03 -1.72
C SER A 51 6.40 -7.42 -2.49
N LEU A 52 6.50 -7.05 -3.78
CA LEU A 52 7.68 -7.27 -4.60
C LEU A 52 8.85 -6.42 -4.12
N ILE A 53 8.67 -5.12 -3.87
CA ILE A 53 9.74 -4.25 -3.36
C ILE A 53 10.31 -4.78 -2.03
N GLY A 54 9.45 -5.22 -1.11
CA GLY A 54 9.88 -5.84 0.15
C GLY A 54 10.64 -7.14 -0.07
N LYS A 55 10.15 -8.02 -0.94
CA LYS A 55 10.78 -9.30 -1.27
C LYS A 55 12.16 -9.10 -1.88
N TYR A 56 12.35 -8.15 -2.79
CA TYR A 56 13.63 -7.90 -3.46
C TYR A 56 14.53 -6.88 -2.75
N LYS A 57 14.16 -6.40 -1.55
CA LYS A 57 14.96 -5.44 -0.78
C LYS A 57 16.37 -5.95 -0.45
N HIS A 58 16.53 -7.26 -0.25
CA HIS A 58 17.82 -7.91 0.00
C HIS A 58 18.66 -8.10 -1.28
N LEU A 59 18.02 -8.06 -2.45
CA LEU A 59 18.67 -8.15 -3.76
C LEU A 59 19.00 -6.77 -4.35
N ARG A 60 18.50 -5.69 -3.74
CA ARG A 60 18.97 -4.35 -4.05
C ARG A 60 20.43 -4.29 -3.61
N PRO A 61 21.39 -4.14 -4.53
CA PRO A 61 22.74 -3.83 -4.13
C PRO A 61 22.68 -2.46 -3.46
N THR A 62 22.64 -2.43 -2.12
CA THR A 62 23.21 -1.31 -1.39
C THR A 62 24.70 -1.37 -1.69
N LYS A 63 25.10 -0.92 -2.88
CA LYS A 63 26.48 -0.47 -3.08
C LYS A 63 26.69 0.50 -1.93
N LYS A 64 27.59 0.14 -1.01
CA LYS A 64 28.19 1.13 -0.12
C LYS A 64 28.92 2.07 -1.07
N ILE A 65 28.23 3.12 -1.48
CA ILE A 65 28.88 4.22 -2.17
C ILE A 65 29.80 4.78 -1.11
N ASP A 66 31.09 4.60 -1.32
CA ASP A 66 32.10 5.26 -0.51
C ASP A 66 31.96 6.76 -0.81
N LEU A 67 31.30 7.47 0.08
CA LEU A 67 31.02 8.90 -0.06
C LEU A 67 32.33 9.70 -0.10
N ASP A 68 33.41 9.16 0.49
CA ASP A 68 34.72 9.80 0.52
C ASP A 68 35.37 9.81 -0.88
N ASN A 69 35.08 8.81 -1.72
CA ASN A 69 35.64 8.66 -3.07
C ASN A 69 34.58 8.79 -4.18
N ILE A 70 33.52 9.56 -3.95
CA ILE A 70 32.40 9.69 -4.91
C ILE A 70 32.82 10.26 -6.27
N ARG A 71 33.93 11.03 -6.33
CA ARG A 71 34.47 11.62 -7.56
C ARG A 71 34.98 10.57 -8.57
N ASP A 72 35.42 9.41 -8.10
CA ASP A 72 35.91 8.32 -8.96
C ASP A 72 34.78 7.60 -9.71
N TYR A 73 33.54 7.78 -9.23
CA TYR A 73 32.34 7.22 -9.85
C TYR A 73 31.67 8.18 -10.84
N ILE A 74 32.19 9.42 -10.97
CA ILE A 74 31.68 10.42 -11.91
C ILE A 74 32.60 10.42 -13.14
N ASN A 75 32.05 10.05 -14.30
CA ASN A 75 32.79 10.11 -15.56
C ASN A 75 32.76 11.53 -16.13
N TYR A 76 33.90 12.22 -16.05
CA TYR A 76 34.08 13.59 -16.54
C TYR A 76 34.39 13.67 -18.04
N SER A 77 34.40 12.55 -18.78
CA SER A 77 34.76 12.54 -20.22
C SER A 77 33.73 13.22 -21.14
N ASN A 78 32.60 13.70 -20.62
CA ASN A 78 31.57 14.44 -21.38
C ASN A 78 31.44 15.91 -20.93
N LEU A 79 32.50 16.51 -20.41
CA LEU A 79 32.60 17.95 -20.14
C LEU A 79 33.38 18.68 -21.23
#